data_AF-A0A2N2Q3D5-F1
#
_entry.id   AF-A0A2N2Q3D5-F1
#
_cell.length_a   1.000
_cell.length_b   1.000
_cell.length_c   1.000
_cell.angle_alpha   90.00
_cell.angle_beta   90.00
_cell.angle_gamma   90.00
#
_symmetry.space_group_name_H-M   'P 1'
#
loop_
_entity.id
_entity.type
_entity.pdbx_description
1 polymer ?
#
loop_
_entity_poly.entity_id
_entity_poly.type
_entity_poly.pdbx_seq_one_letter_code
_entity_poly.pdbx_strand_id
1 'polypeptide(L)' 'GLKTGVKISVAGGVKASTTKQVKDAGADIIVAGAAIYGAADPAAAAAEITGLAH' A
#
# COMPACT_ATOMS: atom_id res chain seq x y z
N GLY A 1 -0.29 7.99 -18.99
CA GLY A 1 0.87 8.27 -18.13
C GLY A 1 2.02 8.86 -18.94
N LEU A 2 2.96 9.55 -18.29
CA LEU A 2 4.06 10.31 -18.92
C LEU A 2 5.16 9.46 -19.63
N LYS A 3 5.06 8.12 -19.63
CA LYS A 3 6.00 7.20 -20.31
C LYS A 3 7.48 7.40 -19.93
N THR A 4 7.75 7.77 -18.68
CA THR A 4 9.10 8.05 -18.14
C THR A 4 9.86 6.80 -17.70
N GLY A 5 9.20 5.63 -17.61
CA GLY A 5 9.82 4.38 -17.14
C GLY A 5 10.13 4.35 -15.64
N VAL A 6 9.66 5.34 -14.87
CA VAL A 6 9.89 5.43 -13.42
C VAL A 6 8.82 4.67 -12.65
N LYS A 7 9.19 4.10 -11.50
CA LYS A 7 8.26 3.50 -10.55
C LYS A 7 7.59 4.58 -9.71
N ILE A 8 6.30 4.42 -9.46
CA ILE A 8 5.50 5.30 -8.62
C ILE A 8 5.27 4.66 -7.26
N SER A 9 5.61 5.38 -6.20
CA SER A 9 5.32 4.99 -4.82
C SER A 9 4.22 5.85 -4.22
N VAL A 10 3.30 5.24 -3.48
CA VAL A 10 2.26 5.94 -2.73
C VAL A 10 2.46 5.71 -1.23
N ALA A 11 2.59 6.80 -0.49
CA ALA A 11 2.83 6.82 0.96
C ALA A 11 1.89 7.82 1.65
N GLY A 12 1.49 7.50 2.89
CA GLY A 12 0.65 8.35 3.72
C GLY A 12 -0.80 7.87 3.83
N GLY A 13 -1.20 7.42 5.02
CA GLY A 13 -2.59 6.99 5.29
C GLY A 13 -3.05 5.73 4.55
N VAL A 14 -2.14 4.96 3.95
CA VAL A 14 -2.46 3.68 3.33
C VAL A 14 -2.88 2.69 4.41
N LYS A 15 -4.08 2.14 4.24
CA LYS A 15 -4.73 1.13 5.09
C LYS A 15 -5.36 0.08 4.19
N ALA A 16 -5.76 -1.07 4.73
CA ALA A 16 -6.38 -2.15 3.97
C ALA A 16 -7.51 -1.66 3.02
N SER A 17 -8.38 -0.77 3.49
CA SER A 17 -9.47 -0.22 2.67
C SER A 17 -9.04 0.69 1.51
N THR A 18 -7.82 1.25 1.53
CA THR A 18 -7.28 2.10 0.45
C THR A 18 -6.23 1.39 -0.41
N THR A 19 -5.65 0.29 0.06
CA THR A 19 -4.62 -0.47 -0.66
C THR A 19 -5.05 -0.82 -2.09
N LYS A 20 -6.29 -1.31 -2.26
CA LYS A 20 -6.79 -1.69 -3.58
C LYS A 20 -6.91 -0.49 -4.54
N GLN A 21 -7.36 0.65 -4.03
CA GLN A 21 -7.47 1.89 -4.83
C GLN A 21 -6.09 2.40 -5.26
N VAL A 22 -5.11 2.32 -4.37
CA VAL A 22 -3.71 2.69 -4.66
C VAL A 22 -3.11 1.79 -5.74
N LYS A 23 -3.37 0.48 -5.67
CA LYS A 23 -2.98 -0.47 -6.71
C LYS A 23 -3.66 -0.16 -8.05
N ASP A 24 -4.99 0.00 -8.06
CA ASP A 24 -5.77 0.31 -9.27
C ASP A 24 -5.35 1.66 -9.91
N ALA A 25 -4.89 2.61 -9.09
CA ALA A 25 -4.33 3.87 -9.58
C ALA A 25 -2.97 3.72 -10.28
N GLY A 26 -2.35 2.54 -10.23
CA GLY A 26 -1.08 2.23 -10.91
C GLY A 26 0.16 2.49 -10.05
N ALA A 27 0.05 2.41 -8.73
CA ALA A 27 1.22 2.45 -7.86
C ALA A 27 2.04 1.16 -8.00
N ASP A 28 3.35 1.31 -8.24
CA ASP A 28 4.30 0.20 -8.24
C ASP A 28 4.71 -0.21 -6.83
N ILE A 29 4.70 0.75 -5.89
CA ILE A 29 5.14 0.57 -4.50
C ILE A 29 4.10 1.18 -3.56
N ILE A 30 3.68 0.40 -2.56
CA ILE A 30 2.71 0.81 -1.55
C ILE A 30 3.39 0.85 -0.19
N VAL A 31 3.38 2.01 0.47
CA VAL A 31 4.04 2.21 1.77
C VAL A 31 3.00 2.33 2.89
N ALA A 32 2.86 1.28 3.69
CA ALA A 32 2.00 1.24 4.86
C ALA A 32 2.84 1.33 6.16
N GLY A 33 2.76 2.48 6.85
CA GLY A 33 3.47 2.72 8.11
C GLY A 33 2.56 2.51 9.32
N ALA A 34 1.81 3.56 9.69
CA ALA A 34 0.94 3.56 10.88
C ALA A 34 -0.14 2.46 10.84
N ALA A 35 -0.59 2.03 9.66
CA ALA A 35 -1.56 0.93 9.54
C ALA A 35 -0.97 -0.44 9.96
N ILE A 36 0.35 -0.60 9.91
CA ILE A 36 1.05 -1.82 10.35
C ILE A 36 1.56 -1.62 11.78
N TYR A 37 2.36 -0.58 12.03
CA TYR A 37 2.98 -0.34 13.34
C TYR A 37 2.00 0.11 14.43
N GLY A 38 0.85 0.68 14.04
CA GLY A 38 -0.21 1.08 14.97
C GLY A 38 -1.28 0.01 15.20
N ALA A 39 -1.17 -1.15 14.54
CA ALA A 39 -2.10 -2.26 14.73
C ALA A 39 -1.78 -3.05 16.00
N ALA A 40 -2.79 -3.69 16.58
CA ALA A 40 -2.61 -4.61 17.70
C ALA A 40 -1.76 -5.83 17.31
N ASP A 41 -1.85 -6.25 16.05
CA ASP A 41 -1.01 -7.29 15.45
C ASP A 41 -0.42 -6.75 14.13
N PRO A 42 0.83 -6.24 14.16
CA PRO A 42 1.51 -5.75 12.97
C PRO A 42 1.71 -6.82 11.89
N ALA A 43 1.89 -8.08 12.28
CA ALA A 43 2.11 -9.17 11.33
C ALA A 43 0.82 -9.48 10.56
N ALA A 44 -0.32 -9.54 11.26
CA ALA A 44 -1.63 -9.70 10.64
C ALA A 44 -1.97 -8.52 9.72
N ALA A 45 -1.73 -7.28 10.16
CA ALA A 45 -1.98 -6.08 9.37
C ALA A 45 -1.10 -6.02 8.10
N ALA A 46 0.17 -6.41 8.22
CA ALA A 46 1.07 -6.52 7.07
C ALA A 46 0.57 -7.58 6.08
N ALA A 47 0.19 -8.76 6.56
CA ALA A 47 -0.33 -9.84 5.72
C ALA A 47 -1.61 -9.44 4.97
N GLU A 48 -2.54 -8.76 5.65
CA GLU A 48 -3.76 -8.24 5.03
C GLU A 48 -3.44 -7.22 3.92
N ILE A 49 -2.61 -6.21 4.21
CA ILE A 49 -2.23 -5.18 3.25
C ILE A 49 -1.47 -5.78 2.06
N THR A 50 -0.55 -6.71 2.30
CA THR A 50 0.16 -7.43 1.23
C THR A 50 -0.80 -8.26 0.38
N GLY A 51 -1.78 -8.94 0.98
CA GLY A 51 -2.80 -9.69 0.25
C GLY A 51 -3.66 -8.83 -0.67
N LEU A 52 -3.92 -7.58 -0.27
CA LEU A 52 -4.69 -6.61 -1.06
C LEU A 52 -3.86 -5.88 -2.13
N ALA A 53 -2.54 -5.84 -1.94
CA ALA A 53 -1.59 -5.23 -2.86
C ALA A 53 -1.20 -6.15 -4.04
N HIS A 54 -1.32 -7.48 -3.87
CA HIS A 54 -1.12 -8.45 -4.96
C HIS A 54 -2.29 -8.49 -5.94
#